data_AF-A0AAW8AJ20-F1
#
_entry.id   AF-A0AAW8AJ20-F1
#
_cell.length_a   1.000
_cell.length_b   1.000
_cell.length_c   1.000
_cell.angle_alpha   90.00
_cell.angle_beta   90.00
_cell.angle_gamma   90.00
#
_symmetry.space_group_name_H-M   'P 1'
#
loop_
_entity.id
_entity.type
_entity.pdbx_description
1 polymer ?
#
loop_
_entity_poly.entity_id
_entity_poly.type
_entity_poly.pdbx_seq_one_letter_code
_entity_poly.pdbx_strand_id
1 'polypeptide(L)'
;SDAEVAAAVGNSMFSDLVSVAGHIYKHGIDDGLPGASADAKVAINVHADEFNELMGDEFIPLINKGGGAGMQVTAYTQTLSDIEARIGN
;
A
#
# COMPACT_ATOMS: atom_id res chain seq x y z
N SER A 1 -12.02 19.33 12.29
CA SER A 1 -11.10 18.21 12.09
C SER A 1 -9.94 18.71 11.27
N ASP A 2 -8.72 18.49 11.73
CA ASP A 2 -7.52 19.07 11.13
C ASP A 2 -7.05 18.17 9.98
N ALA A 3 -7.14 18.67 8.74
CA ALA A 3 -6.83 17.90 7.53
C ALA A 3 -5.38 17.40 7.54
N GLU A 4 -4.47 18.15 8.16
CA GLU A 4 -3.07 17.78 8.32
C GLU A 4 -2.91 16.56 9.24
N VAL A 5 -3.70 16.48 10.32
CA VAL A 5 -3.70 15.34 11.24
C VAL A 5 -4.31 14.11 10.57
N ALA A 6 -5.39 14.27 9.79
CA ALA A 6 -6.00 13.17 9.05
C ALA A 6 -5.03 12.58 8.01
N ALA A 7 -4.32 13.43 7.26
CA ALA A 7 -3.30 13.01 6.31
C ALA A 7 -2.14 12.28 7.01
N ALA A 8 -1.64 12.81 8.12
CA ALA A 8 -0.57 12.16 8.89
C ALA A 8 -0.96 10.76 9.40
N VAL A 9 -2.21 10.59 9.84
CA VAL A 9 -2.75 9.29 10.27
C VAL A 9 -2.87 8.33 9.09
N GLY A 10 -3.36 8.80 7.93
CA GLY A 10 -3.45 8.01 6.70
C GLY A 10 -2.09 7.53 6.21
N ASN A 11 -1.09 8.41 6.16
CA ASN A 11 0.28 8.04 5.77
C ASN A 11 0.92 7.05 6.75
N SER A 12 0.66 7.20 8.06
CA SER A 12 1.14 6.26 9.06
C SER A 12 0.57 4.85 8.84
N MET A 13 -0.71 4.75 8.48
CA MET A 13 -1.35 3.48 8.13
C MET A 13 -0.72 2.85 6.90
N PHE A 14 -0.48 3.62 5.84
CA PHE A 14 0.18 3.11 4.64
C PHE A 14 1.61 2.67 4.92
N SER A 15 2.37 3.43 5.71
CA SER A 15 3.75 3.08 6.08
C SER A 15 3.84 1.73 6.81
N ASP A 16 2.92 1.48 7.75
CA ASP A 16 2.83 0.18 8.42
C ASP A 16 2.52 -0.95 7.42
N LEU A 17 1.57 -0.71 6.53
CA LEU A 17 1.16 -1.69 5.52
C LEU A 17 2.29 -1.98 4.50
N VAL A 18 3.07 -0.97 4.10
CA VAL A 18 4.31 -1.11 3.30
C VAL A 18 5.34 -1.96 4.04
N SER A 19 5.51 -1.75 5.34
CA SER A 19 6.47 -2.47 6.18
C SER A 19 6.13 -3.96 6.24
N VAL A 20 4.87 -4.28 6.53
CA VAL A 20 4.36 -5.66 6.57
C VAL A 20 4.45 -6.32 5.19
N ALA A 21 4.05 -5.62 4.13
CA ALA A 21 4.18 -6.13 2.76
C ALA A 21 5.66 -6.39 2.40
N GLY A 22 6.57 -5.48 2.77
CA GLY A 22 8.00 -5.66 2.57
C GLY A 22 8.57 -6.86 3.34
N HIS A 23 8.05 -7.16 4.53
CA HIS A 23 8.41 -8.34 5.30
C HIS A 23 7.94 -9.63 4.59
N ILE A 24 6.66 -9.70 4.22
CA ILE A 24 6.07 -10.85 3.52
C ILE A 24 6.79 -11.10 2.19
N TYR A 25 7.11 -10.04 1.44
CA TYR A 25 7.85 -10.16 0.18
C TYR A 25 9.24 -10.79 0.36
N LYS A 26 9.94 -10.50 1.46
CA LYS A 26 11.30 -11.00 1.72
C LYS A 26 11.34 -12.37 2.36
N HIS A 27 10.41 -12.66 3.27
CA HIS A 27 10.47 -13.80 4.17
C HIS A 27 9.34 -14.83 3.95
N GLY A 28 8.37 -14.51 3.09
CA GLY A 28 7.12 -15.27 2.99
C GLY A 28 6.23 -15.06 4.21
N ILE A 29 5.08 -15.74 4.23
CA ILE A 29 4.08 -15.60 5.31
C ILE A 29 4.50 -16.37 6.56
N ASP A 30 5.23 -17.48 6.38
CA ASP A 30 5.66 -18.37 7.44
C ASP A 30 7.10 -18.08 7.92
N ASP A 31 7.66 -16.91 7.60
CA ASP A 31 8.98 -16.44 8.07
C ASP A 31 10.13 -17.45 7.84
N GLY A 32 10.10 -18.18 6.72
CA GLY A 32 11.12 -19.17 6.38
C GLY A 32 11.06 -20.49 7.18
N LEU A 33 9.95 -20.80 7.86
CA LEU A 33 9.78 -22.07 8.56
C LEU A 33 9.85 -23.28 7.60
N PRO A 34 10.46 -24.41 8.03
CA PRO A 34 10.57 -25.61 7.19
C PRO A 34 9.19 -26.22 6.93
N GLY A 35 8.83 -26.38 5.65
CA GLY A 35 7.51 -26.86 5.21
C GLY A 35 6.54 -25.75 4.79
N ALA A 36 6.93 -24.49 4.95
CA ALA A 36 6.22 -23.34 4.41
C ALA A 36 6.18 -23.38 2.88
N SER A 37 5.01 -23.08 2.31
CA SER A 37 4.92 -22.82 0.88
C SER A 37 5.46 -21.41 0.63
N ALA A 38 6.74 -21.34 0.23
CA ALA A 38 7.41 -20.06 -0.07
C ALA A 38 6.67 -19.24 -1.15
N ASP A 39 5.84 -19.89 -1.97
CA ASP A 39 5.06 -19.28 -3.04
C ASP A 39 3.59 -19.00 -2.65
N ALA A 40 3.14 -19.41 -1.47
CA ALA A 40 1.78 -19.09 -1.02
C ALA A 40 1.69 -17.60 -0.73
N LYS A 41 1.03 -16.85 -1.62
CA LYS A 41 0.70 -15.44 -1.42
C LYS A 41 -0.75 -15.33 -0.96
N VAL A 42 -0.96 -14.70 0.19
CA VAL A 42 -2.30 -14.32 0.63
C VAL A 42 -2.67 -13.03 -0.10
N ALA A 43 -3.84 -13.02 -0.75
CA ALA A 43 -4.34 -11.82 -1.38
C ALA A 43 -4.74 -10.80 -0.30
N ILE A 44 -4.10 -9.62 -0.31
CA ILE A 44 -4.42 -8.51 0.59
C ILE A 44 -5.07 -7.41 -0.25
N ASN A 45 -6.40 -7.33 -0.20
CA ASN A 45 -7.16 -6.34 -0.97
C ASN A 45 -7.23 -5.02 -0.20
N VAL A 46 -6.63 -3.98 -0.76
CA VAL A 46 -6.64 -2.62 -0.22
C VAL A 46 -7.57 -1.77 -1.09
N HIS A 47 -8.64 -1.29 -0.48
CA HIS A 47 -9.60 -0.39 -1.12
C HIS A 47 -9.39 1.00 -0.53
N ALA A 48 -8.95 1.93 -1.37
CA ALA A 48 -8.63 3.29 -0.97
C ALA A 48 -9.63 4.25 -1.63
N ASP A 49 -10.52 4.84 -0.83
CA ASP A 49 -11.38 5.95 -1.27
C ASP A 49 -10.63 7.27 -1.14
N GLU A 50 -11.09 8.31 -1.83
CA GLU A 50 -10.47 9.65 -1.84
C GLU A 50 -8.96 9.58 -2.13
N PHE A 51 -8.60 8.78 -3.12
CA PHE A 51 -7.21 8.47 -3.45
C PHE A 51 -6.34 9.71 -3.69
N ASN A 52 -6.93 10.80 -4.17
CA ASN A 52 -6.29 12.08 -4.37
C ASN A 52 -5.65 12.66 -3.08
N GLU A 53 -6.19 12.34 -1.90
CA GLU A 53 -5.61 12.74 -0.61
C GLU A 53 -4.56 11.75 -0.10
N LEU A 54 -4.64 10.49 -0.51
CA LEU A 54 -3.76 9.39 -0.10
C LEU A 54 -2.51 9.26 -0.99
N MET A 55 -2.47 10.03 -2.09
CA MET A 55 -1.36 10.12 -3.03
C MET A 55 -0.18 10.90 -2.44
N GLY A 56 0.58 10.22 -1.58
CA GLY A 56 1.81 10.70 -0.95
C GLY A 56 3.03 9.84 -1.27
N ASP A 57 4.18 10.23 -0.72
CA ASP A 57 5.49 9.60 -0.95
C ASP A 57 5.50 8.10 -0.60
N GLU A 58 4.65 7.65 0.32
CA GLU A 58 4.55 6.25 0.74
C GLU A 58 3.74 5.36 -0.22
N PHE A 59 2.89 5.95 -1.07
CA PHE A 59 1.97 5.19 -1.93
C PHE A 59 2.71 4.51 -3.11
N ILE A 60 3.69 5.16 -3.72
CA ILE A 60 4.49 4.55 -4.80
C ILE A 60 5.28 3.32 -4.30
N PRO A 61 6.01 3.41 -3.17
CA PRO A 61 6.64 2.25 -2.54
C PRO A 61 5.66 1.13 -2.20
N LEU A 62 4.44 1.46 -1.76
CA LEU A 62 3.38 0.51 -1.47
C LEU A 62 3.00 -0.31 -2.71
N ILE A 63 2.72 0.35 -3.84
CA ILE A 63 2.40 -0.36 -5.09
C ILE A 63 3.60 -1.21 -5.56
N ASN A 64 4.82 -0.66 -5.50
CA ASN A 64 6.01 -1.33 -5.98
C ASN A 64 6.39 -2.58 -5.15
N LYS A 65 6.20 -2.56 -3.82
CA LYS A 65 6.56 -3.67 -2.92
C LYS A 65 5.38 -4.58 -2.60
N GLY A 66 4.17 -4.03 -2.60
CA GLY A 66 2.94 -4.72 -2.21
C GLY A 66 2.57 -5.86 -3.15
N GLY A 67 2.75 -5.69 -4.47
CA GLY A 67 2.45 -6.76 -5.43
C GLY A 67 3.28 -8.02 -5.17
N GLY A 68 4.51 -7.85 -4.69
CA GLY A 68 5.38 -8.94 -4.27
C GLY A 68 4.79 -9.77 -3.11
N ALA A 69 4.07 -9.10 -2.20
CA ALA A 69 3.45 -9.66 -1.00
C ALA A 69 2.02 -10.20 -1.21
N GLY A 70 1.47 -10.12 -2.44
CA GLY A 70 0.08 -10.50 -2.72
C GLY A 70 -0.93 -9.36 -2.52
N MET A 71 -0.47 -8.13 -2.34
CA MET A 71 -1.32 -6.97 -2.14
C MET A 71 -1.92 -6.48 -3.46
N GLN A 72 -3.21 -6.16 -3.44
CA GLN A 72 -3.99 -5.68 -4.58
C GLN A 72 -4.66 -4.38 -4.19
N VAL A 73 -4.28 -3.27 -4.82
CA VAL A 73 -4.82 -1.95 -4.48
C VAL A 73 -5.86 -1.53 -5.50
N THR A 74 -7.05 -1.22 -5.02
CA THR A 74 -8.12 -0.57 -5.78
C THR A 74 -8.32 0.83 -5.22
N ALA A 75 -8.00 1.84 -6.02
CA ALA A 75 -8.12 3.23 -5.63
C ALA A 75 -9.30 3.90 -6.34
N TYR A 76 -10.11 4.63 -5.59
CA TYR A 76 -11.26 5.37 -6.08
C TYR A 76 -10.94 6.87 -6.10
N THR A 77 -11.14 7.51 -7.24
CA THR A 77 -10.95 8.96 -7.43
C THR A 77 -12.17 9.56 -8.13
N GLN A 78 -12.43 10.85 -7.90
CA GLN A 78 -13.48 11.59 -8.59
C GLN A 78 -13.05 11.99 -10.00
N THR A 79 -11.80 12.39 -10.21
CA THR A 79 -11.27 12.71 -11.55
C THR A 79 -9.88 12.11 -11.77
N LEU A 80 -9.54 11.85 -13.04
CA LEU A 80 -8.18 11.45 -13.43
C LEU A 80 -7.16 12.58 -13.24
N SER A 81 -7.62 13.83 -13.39
CA SER A 81 -6.78 15.01 -13.24
C SER A 81 -6.19 15.15 -11.83
N ASP A 82 -6.90 14.66 -10.81
CA ASP A 82 -6.42 14.63 -9.42
C ASP A 82 -5.20 13.72 -9.24
N ILE A 83 -5.09 12.67 -10.06
CA ILE A 83 -3.96 11.73 -10.06
C ILE A 83 -2.76 12.36 -10.80
N GLU A 84 -2.98 12.90 -12.00
CA GLU A 84 -1.92 13.47 -12.84
C GLU A 84 -1.21 14.65 -12.16
N ALA A 85 -1.95 15.52 -11.48
CA ALA A 85 -1.39 16.67 -10.76
C ALA A 85 -0.44 16.29 -9.61
N ARG A 86 -0.57 15.05 -9.10
CA ARG A 86 0.22 14.54 -7.97
C ARG A 86 1.34 13.58 -8.39
N ILE A 87 1.19 12.82 -9.49
CA ILE A 87 2.27 11.95 -10.03
C ILE A 87 3.25 12.73 -10.93
N GLY A 88 2.78 13.80 -11.58
CA GLY A 88 3.54 14.54 -12.59
C GLY A 88 4.43 15.68 -12.05
N ASN A 89 4.57 15.83 -10.73
CA ASN A 89 5.48 16.78 -10.09
C ASN A 89 6.68 16.06 -9.47
#